data_AF-A0A6V8DQQ6-F1
#
_entry.id   AF-A0A6V8DQQ6-F1
#
_cell.length_a   1.000
_cell.length_b   1.000
_cell.length_c   1.000
_cell.angle_alpha   90.00
_cell.angle_beta   90.00
_cell.angle_gamma   90.00
#
_symmetry.space_group_name_H-M   'P 1'
#
loop_
_entity.id
_entity.type
_entity.pdbx_description
1 polymer ?
#
loop_
_entity_poly.entity_id
_entity_poly.type
_entity_poly.pdbx_seq_one_letter_code
_entity_poly.pdbx_strand_id
1 'polypeptide(L)'
;LFYVAWYRFRFRRRGLIPWVDLWENPSSSARKVLLSSFVVLSMAWISGNHLQDLLPSPTGLVLSLIGFLMLTQSVYVLLSIGPLSDD
;
A
#
# COMPACT_ATOMS: atom_id res chain seq x y z
N LEU A 1 -15.99 -8.64 -15.48
CA LEU A 1 -15.25 -8.20 -16.69
C LEU A 1 -15.92 -7.00 -17.37
N PHE A 2 -17.24 -7.01 -17.63
CA PHE A 2 -17.96 -5.91 -18.31
C PHE A 2 -17.84 -4.52 -17.64
N TYR A 3 -17.97 -4.47 -16.31
CA TYR A 3 -17.86 -3.21 -15.55
C TYR A 3 -16.47 -2.54 -15.68
N VAL A 4 -15.41 -3.35 -15.63
CA VAL A 4 -14.02 -2.89 -15.76
C VAL A 4 -13.75 -2.36 -17.17
N ALA A 5 -14.28 -3.02 -18.21
CA ALA A 5 -14.15 -2.57 -19.59
C ALA A 5 -14.88 -1.24 -19.87
N TRP A 6 -16.10 -1.08 -19.36
CA TRP A 6 -16.88 0.16 -19.50
C TRP A 6 -16.21 1.35 -18.78
N TYR A 7 -15.73 1.13 -17.55
CA TYR A 7 -15.02 2.15 -16.78
C TYR A 7 -13.74 2.62 -17.52
N ARG A 8 -12.93 1.68 -18.02
CA ARG A 8 -11.74 2.00 -18.83
C ARG A 8 -12.07 2.82 -20.08
N PHE A 9 -13.13 2.46 -20.80
CA PHE A 9 -13.54 3.18 -22.01
C PHE A 9 -14.00 4.62 -21.73
N ARG A 10 -14.72 4.85 -20.62
CA ARG A 10 -15.26 6.17 -20.30
C ARG A 10 -14.21 7.13 -19.76
N PHE A 11 -13.24 6.64 -18.98
CA PHE A 11 -12.29 7.50 -18.27
C PHE A 11 -10.94 7.68 -18.98
N ARG A 12 -10.61 6.90 -20.04
CA ARG A 12 -9.37 7.02 -20.84
C ARG A 12 -8.06 7.15 -20.02
N ARG A 13 -8.02 6.62 -18.80
CA ARG A 13 -6.81 6.65 -17.96
C ARG A 13 -6.19 5.25 -17.88
N ARG A 14 -4.87 5.19 -18.05
CA ARG A 14 -4.09 3.95 -18.03
C ARG A 14 -3.71 3.65 -16.58
N GLY A 15 -4.60 2.92 -15.92
CA GLY A 15 -4.48 2.53 -14.51
C GLY A 15 -5.88 2.23 -14.00
N LEU A 16 -6.05 1.10 -13.31
CA LEU A 16 -7.35 0.68 -12.76
C LEU A 16 -7.91 1.67 -11.72
N ILE A 17 -7.12 2.66 -11.32
CA ILE A 17 -7.29 3.40 -10.09
C ILE A 17 -6.90 4.89 -10.25
N PRO A 18 -7.84 5.83 -10.08
CA PRO A 18 -7.60 7.26 -10.34
C PRO A 18 -6.73 7.98 -9.30
N TRP A 19 -6.50 7.43 -8.10
CA TRP A 19 -5.68 8.10 -7.08
C TRP A 19 -4.17 7.93 -7.28
N VAL A 20 -3.74 6.96 -8.10
CA VAL A 20 -2.32 6.79 -8.44
C VAL A 20 -1.84 7.99 -9.29
N ASP A 21 -2.71 8.58 -10.10
CA ASP A 21 -2.43 9.79 -10.87
C ASP A 21 -2.20 11.02 -10.00
N LEU A 22 -2.61 11.02 -8.72
CA LEU A 22 -2.31 12.11 -7.79
C LEU A 22 -0.86 12.06 -7.29
N TRP A 23 -0.14 10.97 -7.53
CA TRP A 23 1.23 10.80 -7.08
C TRP A 23 2.16 11.30 -8.19
N GLU A 24 3.05 12.24 -7.86
CA GLU A 24 3.95 12.85 -8.85
C GLU A 24 4.85 11.81 -9.54
N ASN A 25 5.43 10.88 -8.76
CA ASN A 25 6.26 9.79 -9.27
C ASN A 25 5.84 8.46 -8.62
N PRO A 26 4.79 7.79 -9.13
CA PRO A 26 4.13 6.72 -8.41
C PRO A 26 5.02 5.48 -8.23
N SER A 27 5.93 5.18 -9.17
CA SER A 27 6.91 4.09 -9.03
C SER A 27 7.91 4.32 -7.87
N SER A 28 8.52 5.51 -7.81
CA SER A 28 9.47 5.86 -6.74
C SER A 28 8.78 5.95 -5.38
N SER A 29 7.62 6.60 -5.33
CA SER A 29 6.83 6.76 -4.11
C SER A 29 6.31 5.43 -3.59
N ALA A 30 5.81 4.53 -4.45
CA ALA A 30 5.34 3.21 -4.03
C ALA A 30 6.49 2.36 -3.45
N ARG A 31 7.70 2.44 -4.03
CA ARG A 31 8.87 1.75 -3.49
C ARG A 31 9.28 2.28 -2.11
N LYS A 32 9.19 3.60 -1.90
CA LYS A 32 9.43 4.22 -0.58
C LYS A 32 8.38 3.78 0.44
N VAL A 33 7.10 3.76 0.06
CA VAL A 33 6.01 3.31 0.93
C VAL A 33 6.15 1.83 1.27
N LEU A 34 6.53 1.00 0.31
CA LEU A 34 6.84 -0.42 0.55
C LEU A 34 7.93 -0.57 1.61
N LEU A 35 9.05 0.15 1.46
CA LEU A 35 10.15 0.10 2.42
C LEU A 35 9.72 0.60 3.80
N SER A 36 8.93 1.68 3.86
CA SER A 36 8.38 2.18 5.12
C SER A 36 7.41 1.19 5.79
N SER A 37 6.67 0.39 5.02
CA SER A 37 5.76 -0.62 5.57
C SER A 37 6.52 -1.70 6.35
N PHE A 38 7.68 -2.12 5.86
CA PHE A 38 8.54 -3.05 6.59
C PHE A 38 9.04 -2.44 7.91
N VAL A 39 9.45 -1.17 7.90
CA VAL A 39 9.85 -0.45 9.12
C VAL A 39 8.71 -0.40 10.14
N VAL A 40 7.49 -0.07 9.69
CA VAL A 40 6.29 -0.03 10.56
C VAL A 40 5.96 -1.42 11.10
N LEU A 41 6.06 -2.47 10.29
CA LEU A 41 5.84 -3.85 10.74
C LEU A 41 6.90 -4.32 11.74
N SER A 42 8.18 -3.95 11.54
CA SER A 42 9.23 -4.19 12.53
C SER A 42 8.94 -3.48 13.84
N MET A 43 8.46 -2.23 13.78
CA MET A 43 8.09 -1.46 14.96
C MET A 43 6.86 -2.05 15.66
N ALA A 44 5.89 -2.58 14.90
CA ALA A 44 4.74 -3.30 15.42
C ALA A 44 5.17 -4.56 16.19
N TRP A 45 6.14 -5.31 15.66
CA TRP A 45 6.69 -6.50 16.33
C TRP A 45 7.42 -6.14 17.62
N ILE A 46 8.26 -5.10 17.61
CA ILE A 46 8.95 -4.61 18.82
C ILE A 46 7.93 -4.13 19.86
N SER A 47 6.93 -3.36 19.43
CA SER A 47 5.85 -2.87 20.29
C SER A 47 5.06 -4.02 20.92
N GLY A 48 4.74 -5.04 20.11
CA GLY A 48 3.97 -6.19 20.54
C GLY A 48 4.75 -7.24 21.33
N ASN A 49 6.08 -7.25 21.30
CA ASN A 49 6.89 -8.28 21.98
C ASN A 49 7.73 -7.73 23.15
N HIS A 50 8.41 -6.60 22.94
CA HIS A 50 9.39 -6.07 23.90
C HIS A 50 8.89 -4.87 24.71
N LEU A 51 7.90 -4.12 24.19
CA LEU A 51 7.39 -2.90 24.83
C LEU A 51 5.98 -3.06 25.41
N GLN A 52 5.53 -4.30 25.65
CA GLN A 52 4.21 -4.56 26.23
C GLN A 52 4.03 -3.89 27.61
N ASP A 53 5.12 -3.74 28.38
CA ASP A 53 5.08 -3.11 29.71
C ASP A 53 5.00 -1.57 29.63
N LEU A 54 5.36 -0.97 28.49
CA LEU A 54 5.42 0.48 28.28
C LEU A 54 4.24 1.01 27.44
N LEU A 55 3.64 0.16 26.60
CA LEU A 55 2.62 0.53 25.63
C LEU A 55 1.31 -0.22 25.88
N PRO A 56 0.14 0.39 25.63
CA PRO A 56 -1.14 -0.30 25.72
C PRO A 56 -1.16 -1.55 24.85
N SER A 57 -1.79 -2.62 25.34
CA SER A 57 -1.89 -3.92 24.66
C SER A 57 -2.32 -3.86 23.17
N PRO A 58 -3.23 -2.98 22.70
CA PRO A 58 -3.61 -2.96 21.29
C PRO A 58 -2.60 -2.26 20.35
N THR A 59 -1.53 -1.64 20.87
CA THR A 59 -0.63 -0.81 20.06
C THR A 59 0.07 -1.59 18.95
N GLY A 60 0.61 -2.77 19.26
CA GLY A 60 1.23 -3.64 18.25
C GLY A 60 0.24 -4.14 17.20
N LEU A 61 -1.03 -4.36 17.58
CA LEU A 61 -2.11 -4.75 16.67
C LEU A 61 -2.47 -3.62 15.70
N VAL A 62 -2.62 -2.39 16.21
CA VAL A 62 -2.91 -1.22 15.36
C VAL A 62 -1.74 -0.93 14.41
N LEU A 63 -0.49 -0.98 14.92
CA LEU A 63 0.70 -0.77 14.10
C LEU A 63 0.85 -1.84 13.01
N SER A 64 0.57 -3.10 13.33
CA SER A 64 0.63 -4.17 12.33
C SER A 64 -0.44 -3.98 11.26
N LEU A 65 -1.66 -3.60 11.62
CA LEU A 65 -2.72 -3.27 10.67
C LEU A 65 -2.29 -2.14 9.71
N ILE A 66 -1.75 -1.04 10.26
CA ILE A 66 -1.26 0.08 9.44
C ILE A 66 -0.14 -0.41 8.51
N GLY A 67 0.82 -1.18 9.03
CA GLY A 67 1.91 -1.75 8.24
C GLY A 67 1.41 -2.63 7.08
N PHE A 68 0.44 -3.51 7.32
CA PHE A 68 -0.15 -4.36 6.29
C PHE A 68 -0.94 -3.57 5.24
N LEU A 69 -1.66 -2.52 5.65
CA LEU A 69 -2.36 -1.62 4.71
C LEU A 69 -1.36 -0.92 3.79
N MET A 70 -0.27 -0.37 4.35
CA MET A 70 0.80 0.28 3.58
C MET A 70 1.49 -0.72 2.62
N LEU A 71 1.75 -1.93 3.09
CA LEU A 71 2.36 -2.99 2.27
C LEU A 71 1.45 -3.36 1.11
N THR A 72 0.18 -3.63 1.37
CA THR A 72 -0.78 -4.04 0.34
C THR A 72 -0.98 -2.93 -0.68
N GLN A 73 -1.11 -1.68 -0.24
CA GLN A 73 -1.25 -0.52 -1.13
C GLN A 73 -0.02 -0.35 -2.03
N SER A 74 1.19 -0.38 -1.46
CA SER A 74 2.42 -0.17 -2.22
C SER A 74 2.70 -1.30 -3.21
N VAL A 75 2.50 -2.56 -2.80
CA VAL A 75 2.56 -3.73 -3.69
C VAL A 75 1.58 -3.58 -4.83
N TYR A 76 0.33 -3.18 -4.55
CA TYR A 76 -0.69 -2.99 -5.56
C TYR A 76 -0.30 -1.91 -6.58
N VAL A 77 0.22 -0.77 -6.13
CA VAL A 77 0.64 0.32 -7.02
C VAL A 77 1.83 -0.12 -7.89
N LEU A 78 2.82 -0.81 -7.32
CA LEU A 78 3.96 -1.34 -8.07
C LEU A 78 3.52 -2.37 -9.13
N LEU A 79 2.59 -3.25 -8.77
CA LEU A 79 1.98 -4.22 -9.68
C LEU A 79 1.22 -3.51 -10.82
N SER A 80 0.40 -2.51 -10.49
CA SER A 80 -0.44 -1.78 -11.46
C SER A 80 0.36 -0.93 -12.46
N ILE A 81 1.56 -0.46 -12.09
CA ILE A 81 2.43 0.34 -12.97
C ILE A 81 3.44 -0.55 -13.70
N GLY A 82 3.77 -1.71 -13.14
CA GLY A 82 4.70 -2.68 -13.70
C GLY A 82 3.99 -3.84 -14.40
N PRO A 83 4.04 -5.07 -13.87
CA PRO A 83 3.64 -6.28 -14.60
C PRO A 83 2.14 -6.39 -14.91
N LEU A 84 1.28 -5.67 -14.20
CA LEU A 84 -0.17 -5.58 -14.47
C LEU A 84 -0.54 -4.26 -15.15
N SER A 85 0.43 -3.52 -15.68
CA SER A 85 0.11 -2.42 -16.58
C SER A 85 -0.50 -3.02 -17.84
N ASP A 86 -1.78 -2.73 -18.09
CA ASP A 86 -2.44 -3.05 -19.36
C ASP A 86 -1.72 -2.27 -20.48
N ASP A 87 -0.87 -2.94 -21.25
CA ASP A 87 -0.45 -2.52 -22.60
C ASP A 87 -1.66 -2.54 -23.56
#